data_AF-A0A318NT00-F1
#
_entry.id   AF-A0A318NT00-F1
#
_cell.length_a   1.000
_cell.length_b   1.000
_cell.length_c   1.000
_cell.angle_alpha   90.00
_cell.angle_beta   90.00
_cell.angle_gamma   90.00
#
_symmetry.space_group_name_H-M   'P 1'
#
loop_
_entity.id
_entity.type
_entity.pdbx_description
1 polymer ?
#
loop_
_entity_poly.entity_id
_entity_poly.type
_entity_poly.pdbx_seq_one_letter_code
_entity_poly.pdbx_strand_id
1 'polypeptide(L)'
;MDADEIDAGRARWQARYDAARKRDADFTTLSGMPVEPVYGPPEGSAYPGFERIGWPGEYPYTRGLYPTGYRGRTWTIRQFAGFGNAQQTNERYKMILGAGGGGLSVAFDMPTLMGRDSDDPQALGEVGHCGVAIDTATDMQALFDGIDLADVTTSMTISGPAVPVFCMYLVAAERQGADLSKLDGTLQTDIFKEYIAQKEWLFDPEPHLRLIGDLMEYCAVEIPRYKPLSVSGYHIREAGSTAAQELAYTLADGFGYVELGLSRGLDVNVFAPGLSFFFDSHLDFFEEIAKFRAARRIWARWLRDVYGATSEKALWLRFHTQTAGVSLTAQQPVNNVVRTAVEALAAVLGGTNSLHTNALDETLALPTDESAEIALRTQQVLMEETGVVNVADPLGGSWYVEALTDKIEAEAEEIFARIRQLGGEGPHQIGPMTSGILRGIEDGWFTGHIAESAFVYQQALEKGDKKIVGVNCHTGTVAKELEILRISHEVELEQRRVLAERKGARDETAVRAAVTRMVEASRTDENMIPAMLDAVRAEATLGEICDALRAEWGTYREPARF
;
A
#
# COMPACT_ATOMS: atom_id res chain seq x y z
N MET A 1 22.87 34.46 -18.01
CA MET A 1 22.66 33.72 -19.25
C MET A 1 21.29 34.12 -19.74
N ASP A 2 21.22 34.86 -20.84
CA ASP A 2 19.95 35.09 -21.51
C ASP A 2 19.51 33.82 -22.26
N ALA A 3 18.30 33.82 -22.81
CA ALA A 3 17.76 32.65 -23.52
C ALA A 3 18.66 32.24 -24.70
N ASP A 4 19.19 33.21 -25.45
CA ASP A 4 20.06 32.97 -26.60
C ASP A 4 21.36 32.26 -26.20
N GLU A 5 21.96 32.62 -25.07
CA GLU A 5 23.16 31.95 -24.55
C GLU A 5 22.88 30.50 -24.10
N ILE A 6 21.69 30.24 -23.53
CA ILE A 6 21.25 28.88 -23.14
C ILE A 6 21.07 28.01 -24.38
N ASP A 7 20.35 28.51 -25.38
CA ASP A 7 20.06 27.78 -26.62
C ASP A 7 21.34 27.52 -27.42
N ALA A 8 22.22 28.52 -27.52
CA ALA A 8 23.55 28.33 -28.10
C ALA A 8 24.38 27.30 -27.31
N GLY A 9 24.26 27.28 -25.97
CA GLY A 9 24.87 26.28 -25.11
C GLY A 9 24.39 24.86 -25.42
N ARG A 10 23.07 24.69 -25.56
CA ARG A 10 22.46 23.40 -25.91
C ARG A 10 22.89 22.93 -27.30
N ALA A 11 22.91 23.82 -28.29
CA ALA A 11 23.39 23.49 -29.64
C ALA A 11 24.86 23.01 -29.63
N ARG A 12 25.74 23.71 -28.88
CA ARG A 12 27.15 23.29 -28.71
C ARG A 12 27.28 21.92 -28.04
N TRP A 13 26.47 21.66 -27.01
CA TRP A 13 26.47 20.36 -26.33
C TRP A 13 25.96 19.25 -27.27
N GLN A 14 24.86 19.47 -28.00
CA GLN A 14 24.26 18.49 -28.92
C GLN A 14 25.27 18.06 -29.98
N ALA A 15 25.97 19.00 -30.61
CA ALA A 15 27.01 18.70 -31.59
C ALA A 15 28.14 17.83 -31.02
N ARG A 16 28.53 18.04 -29.75
CA ARG A 16 29.54 17.23 -29.06
C ARG A 16 29.01 15.85 -28.68
N TYR A 17 27.76 15.77 -28.24
CA TYR A 17 27.11 14.50 -27.91
C TYR A 17 26.98 13.62 -29.16
N ASP A 18 26.61 14.19 -30.30
CA ASP A 18 26.46 13.47 -31.56
C ASP A 18 27.78 12.90 -32.11
N ALA A 19 28.88 13.62 -31.90
CA ALA A 19 30.21 13.16 -32.28
C ALA A 19 30.84 12.18 -31.26
N ALA A 20 30.27 12.04 -30.06
CA ALA A 20 30.84 11.20 -29.01
C ALA A 20 30.48 9.72 -29.19
N ARG A 21 31.37 8.82 -28.73
CA ARG A 21 31.07 7.39 -28.65
C ARG A 21 29.95 7.15 -27.64
N LYS A 22 28.88 6.49 -28.08
CA LYS A 22 27.78 6.03 -27.24
C LYS A 22 27.92 4.53 -27.02
N ARG A 23 27.55 4.05 -25.83
CA ARG A 23 27.43 2.61 -25.58
C ARG A 23 26.15 2.11 -26.24
N ASP A 24 26.17 0.88 -26.72
CA ASP A 24 24.97 0.17 -27.17
C ASP A 24 24.27 -0.40 -25.93
N ALA A 25 23.23 0.29 -25.49
CA ALA A 25 22.50 -0.01 -24.27
C ALA A 25 21.09 0.58 -24.34
N ASP A 26 20.19 -0.02 -23.56
CA ASP A 26 18.88 0.55 -23.31
C ASP A 26 18.97 1.78 -22.39
N PHE A 27 18.36 2.89 -22.83
CA PHE A 27 18.27 4.17 -22.12
C PHE A 27 16.79 4.52 -21.86
N THR A 28 16.01 3.52 -21.49
CA THR A 28 14.68 3.69 -20.94
C THR A 28 14.69 3.53 -19.43
N THR A 29 13.72 4.14 -18.76
CA THR A 29 13.42 3.84 -17.36
C THR A 29 13.02 2.37 -17.20
N LEU A 30 12.87 1.90 -15.97
CA LEU A 30 12.34 0.57 -15.71
C LEU A 30 10.95 0.38 -16.33
N SER A 31 10.11 1.42 -16.31
CA SER A 31 8.78 1.42 -16.95
C SER A 31 8.82 1.52 -18.49
N GLY A 32 10.00 1.48 -19.11
CA GLY A 32 10.15 1.52 -20.58
C GLY A 32 10.08 2.93 -21.18
N MET A 33 10.15 3.98 -20.35
CA MET A 33 10.07 5.36 -20.82
C MET A 33 11.43 5.83 -21.36
N PRO A 34 11.56 6.30 -22.61
CA PRO A 34 12.82 6.86 -23.09
C PRO A 34 13.17 8.16 -22.36
N VAL A 35 14.44 8.32 -22.02
CA VAL A 35 14.97 9.53 -21.36
C VAL A 35 16.01 10.21 -22.22
N GLU A 36 16.04 11.54 -22.14
CA GLU A 36 17.06 12.33 -22.81
C GLU A 36 18.41 12.19 -22.08
N PRO A 37 19.54 12.18 -22.81
CA PRO A 37 20.87 12.11 -22.22
C PRO A 37 21.24 13.34 -21.37
N VAL A 38 20.55 14.46 -21.56
CA VAL A 38 20.63 15.64 -20.69
C VAL A 38 19.31 16.41 -20.71
N TYR A 39 18.93 16.93 -19.54
CA TYR A 39 17.81 17.86 -19.40
C TYR A 39 18.35 19.24 -19.04
N GLY A 40 17.69 20.27 -19.53
CA GLY A 40 18.08 21.67 -19.32
C GLY A 40 16.86 22.59 -19.28
N PRO A 41 17.08 23.91 -19.16
CA PRO A 41 16.00 24.87 -19.22
C PRO A 41 15.22 24.71 -20.53
N PRO A 42 13.88 24.82 -20.52
CA PRO A 42 13.12 24.84 -21.75
C PRO A 42 13.48 26.07 -22.61
N GLU A 43 13.30 25.96 -23.91
CA GLU A 43 13.58 27.04 -24.87
C GLU A 43 12.82 28.33 -24.46
N GLY A 44 13.52 29.46 -24.38
CA GLY A 44 12.94 30.76 -24.00
C GLY A 44 12.66 31.01 -22.50
N SER A 45 13.23 30.23 -21.59
CA SER A 45 12.86 30.24 -20.15
C SER A 45 13.59 31.27 -19.24
N ALA A 46 12.83 31.89 -18.31
CA ALA A 46 13.35 32.51 -17.08
C ALA A 46 13.14 31.65 -15.79
N TYR A 47 11.98 31.00 -15.62
CA TYR A 47 11.75 29.72 -14.88
C TYR A 47 10.24 29.36 -14.99
N PRO A 48 9.72 29.04 -16.19
CA PRO A 48 8.30 28.74 -16.37
C PRO A 48 7.91 27.49 -15.57
N GLY A 49 6.74 27.50 -14.91
CA GLY A 49 6.23 26.31 -14.24
C GLY A 49 6.42 26.25 -12.73
N PHE A 50 6.96 27.29 -12.08
CA PHE A 50 7.16 27.26 -10.62
C PHE A 50 5.85 27.06 -9.86
N GLU A 51 4.70 27.49 -10.38
CA GLU A 51 3.38 27.25 -9.78
C GLU A 51 3.03 25.75 -9.65
N ARG A 52 3.57 24.90 -10.53
CA ARG A 52 3.39 23.44 -10.49
C ARG A 52 4.40 22.73 -9.59
N ILE A 53 5.51 23.41 -9.27
CA ILE A 53 6.54 22.94 -8.33
C ILE A 53 6.17 23.40 -6.91
N GLY A 54 6.03 24.71 -6.71
CA GLY A 54 5.61 25.34 -5.47
C GLY A 54 6.68 25.33 -4.37
N TRP A 55 6.26 25.68 -3.15
CA TRP A 55 7.04 25.53 -1.93
C TRP A 55 6.57 24.29 -1.14
N PRO A 56 7.45 23.63 -0.36
CA PRO A 56 7.02 22.57 0.55
C PRO A 56 5.94 23.09 1.51
N GLY A 57 4.90 22.30 1.75
CA GLY A 57 3.77 22.69 2.60
C GLY A 57 2.75 23.62 1.95
N GLU A 58 2.91 23.96 0.67
CA GLU A 58 1.93 24.76 -0.07
C GLU A 58 1.35 23.96 -1.24
N TYR A 59 0.09 24.25 -1.60
CA TYR A 59 -0.54 23.69 -2.79
C TYR A 59 0.36 23.94 -4.03
N PRO A 60 0.58 22.93 -4.92
CA PRO A 60 -0.07 21.62 -4.97
C PRO A 60 0.70 20.49 -4.24
N TYR A 61 1.56 20.84 -3.27
CA TYR A 61 2.33 19.93 -2.41
C TYR A 61 3.31 19.00 -3.13
N THR A 62 3.70 19.33 -4.36
CA THR A 62 4.70 18.59 -5.15
C THR A 62 5.97 18.36 -4.32
N ARG A 63 6.43 19.38 -3.60
CA ARG A 63 7.65 19.37 -2.76
C ARG A 63 7.46 18.81 -1.34
N GLY A 64 6.31 18.20 -1.06
CA GLY A 64 5.96 17.61 0.23
C GLY A 64 4.92 18.41 1.00
N LEU A 65 4.28 17.73 1.96
CA LEU A 65 3.12 18.25 2.71
C LEU A 65 3.49 19.25 3.81
N TYR A 66 4.74 19.25 4.27
CA TYR A 66 5.16 20.03 5.43
C TYR A 66 6.19 21.09 5.03
N PRO A 67 6.06 22.35 5.50
CA PRO A 67 6.99 23.41 5.14
C PRO A 67 8.42 23.17 5.65
N THR A 68 8.58 22.40 6.71
CA THR A 68 9.88 22.03 7.28
C THR A 68 10.46 20.75 6.67
N GLY A 69 9.69 20.00 5.88
CA GLY A 69 10.04 18.63 5.48
C GLY A 69 10.50 17.79 6.67
N TYR A 70 11.56 17.01 6.48
CA TYR A 70 12.13 16.17 7.55
C TYR A 70 12.93 16.92 8.61
N ARG A 71 13.19 18.23 8.46
CA ARG A 71 13.76 19.05 9.55
C ARG A 71 12.78 19.19 10.72
N GLY A 72 11.48 19.08 10.45
CA GLY A 72 10.44 19.11 11.48
C GLY A 72 10.25 17.75 12.13
N ARG A 73 9.87 16.76 11.32
CA ARG A 73 9.66 15.38 11.75
C ARG A 73 10.09 14.44 10.62
N THR A 74 10.91 13.45 10.93
CA THR A 74 11.33 12.40 9.99
C THR A 74 10.16 11.45 9.68
N TRP A 75 10.33 10.58 8.67
CA TRP A 75 9.34 9.55 8.39
C TRP A 75 9.24 8.55 9.55
N THR A 76 8.09 7.91 9.67
CA THR A 76 7.92 6.83 10.65
C THR A 76 8.62 5.58 10.15
N ILE A 77 9.54 5.03 10.94
CA ILE A 77 10.08 3.68 10.68
C ILE A 77 9.00 2.68 11.10
N ARG A 78 8.40 1.99 10.12
CA ARG A 78 7.33 1.02 10.35
C ARG A 78 7.70 -0.30 9.68
N GLN A 79 8.14 -1.25 10.49
CA GLN A 79 8.45 -2.60 10.02
C GLN A 79 7.18 -3.45 10.04
N PHE A 80 6.96 -4.19 8.95
CA PHE A 80 5.95 -5.23 8.89
C PHE A 80 6.38 -6.40 9.75
N ALA A 81 5.47 -6.90 10.58
CA ALA A 81 5.72 -8.09 11.37
C ALA A 81 4.42 -8.90 11.56
N GLY A 82 4.57 -10.20 11.47
CA GLY A 82 3.49 -11.17 11.62
C GLY A 82 3.99 -12.52 11.12
N PHE A 83 3.99 -13.51 12.00
CA PHE A 83 4.27 -14.90 11.65
C PHE A 83 3.84 -15.82 12.78
N GLY A 84 3.57 -17.08 12.43
CA GLY A 84 3.19 -18.09 13.40
C GLY A 84 1.88 -17.75 14.11
N ASN A 85 1.83 -17.99 15.41
CA ASN A 85 0.67 -17.67 16.23
C ASN A 85 0.74 -16.25 16.83
N ALA A 86 -0.39 -15.82 17.43
CA ALA A 86 -0.52 -14.50 18.04
C ALA A 86 0.53 -14.21 19.14
N GLN A 87 0.95 -15.21 19.92
CA GLN A 87 1.95 -15.04 20.99
C GLN A 87 3.35 -14.78 20.42
N GLN A 88 3.76 -15.55 19.40
CA GLN A 88 5.05 -15.37 18.73
C GLN A 88 5.13 -13.99 18.06
N THR A 89 4.06 -13.57 17.39
CA THR A 89 3.99 -12.22 16.81
C THR A 89 3.98 -11.12 17.88
N ASN A 90 3.30 -11.32 19.02
CA ASN A 90 3.32 -10.37 20.14
C ASN A 90 4.74 -10.17 20.71
N GLU A 91 5.50 -11.25 20.89
CA GLU A 91 6.91 -11.17 21.32
C GLU A 91 7.72 -10.33 20.35
N ARG A 92 7.51 -10.52 19.04
CA ARG A 92 8.16 -9.71 17.99
C ARG A 92 7.78 -8.24 18.07
N TYR A 93 6.50 -7.91 18.31
CA TYR A 93 6.07 -6.52 18.49
C TYR A 93 6.75 -5.85 19.69
N LYS A 94 6.85 -6.53 20.83
CA LYS A 94 7.54 -6.01 22.01
C LYS A 94 9.02 -5.73 21.71
N MET A 95 9.69 -6.58 20.93
CA MET A 95 11.06 -6.34 20.48
C MET A 95 11.16 -5.11 19.56
N ILE A 96 10.27 -4.97 18.57
CA ILE A 96 10.26 -3.84 17.63
C ILE A 96 10.04 -2.51 18.38
N LEU A 97 9.08 -2.46 19.29
CA LEU A 97 8.81 -1.27 20.10
C LEU A 97 10.02 -0.94 21.01
N GLY A 98 10.62 -1.96 21.63
CA GLY A 98 11.82 -1.80 22.45
C GLY A 98 13.05 -1.31 21.68
N ALA A 99 13.14 -1.61 20.38
CA ALA A 99 14.23 -1.18 19.50
C ALA A 99 14.03 0.21 18.87
N GLY A 100 12.99 0.95 19.28
CA GLY A 100 12.69 2.30 18.80
C GLY A 100 11.70 2.37 17.65
N GLY A 101 10.95 1.30 17.37
CA GLY A 101 9.83 1.32 16.42
C GLY A 101 8.70 2.25 16.89
N GLY A 102 8.19 3.09 15.99
CA GLY A 102 7.18 4.11 16.31
C GLY A 102 5.72 3.69 16.11
N GLY A 103 5.48 2.45 15.69
CA GLY A 103 4.15 1.89 15.42
C GLY A 103 4.23 0.45 14.92
N LEU A 104 3.12 -0.27 15.03
CA LEU A 104 3.02 -1.69 14.64
C LEU A 104 2.35 -1.82 13.27
N SER A 105 2.77 -2.79 12.46
CA SER A 105 2.10 -3.16 11.22
C SER A 105 1.87 -4.67 11.22
N VAL A 106 0.60 -5.07 11.25
CA VAL A 106 0.19 -6.47 11.34
C VAL A 106 0.11 -7.08 9.94
N ALA A 107 0.86 -8.16 9.75
CA ALA A 107 0.72 -9.06 8.60
C ALA A 107 -0.05 -10.31 9.03
N PHE A 108 -1.13 -10.64 8.32
CA PHE A 108 -1.97 -11.81 8.60
C PHE A 108 -1.64 -12.97 7.66
N ASP A 109 -1.95 -14.18 8.09
CA ASP A 109 -1.76 -15.37 7.25
C ASP A 109 -2.83 -15.49 6.14
N MET A 110 -2.60 -16.35 5.14
CA MET A 110 -3.53 -16.53 4.02
C MET A 110 -4.94 -16.93 4.47
N PRO A 111 -5.15 -17.86 5.42
CA PRO A 111 -6.48 -18.15 5.95
C PRO A 111 -7.20 -16.91 6.47
N THR A 112 -6.53 -16.10 7.30
CA THR A 112 -7.08 -14.86 7.82
C THR A 112 -7.38 -13.86 6.70
N LEU A 113 -6.45 -13.68 5.74
CA LEU A 113 -6.62 -12.79 4.58
C LEU A 113 -7.79 -13.22 3.68
N MET A 114 -8.09 -14.52 3.63
CA MET A 114 -9.21 -15.11 2.88
C MET A 114 -10.48 -15.29 3.73
N GLY A 115 -10.52 -14.75 4.95
CA GLY A 115 -11.68 -14.80 5.83
C GLY A 115 -12.08 -16.23 6.19
N ARG A 116 -11.10 -17.08 6.49
CA ARG A 116 -11.25 -18.48 6.87
C ARG A 116 -10.65 -18.73 8.23
N ASP A 117 -11.25 -19.66 8.96
CA ASP A 117 -10.69 -20.19 10.19
C ASP A 117 -9.53 -21.14 9.89
N SER A 118 -8.62 -21.26 10.85
CA SER A 118 -7.47 -22.17 10.81
C SER A 118 -7.84 -23.66 10.74
N ASP A 119 -9.09 -24.03 11.03
CA ASP A 119 -9.61 -25.40 10.87
C ASP A 119 -10.35 -25.65 9.54
N ASP A 120 -10.45 -24.65 8.66
CA ASP A 120 -11.00 -24.80 7.31
C ASP A 120 -10.12 -25.73 6.47
N PRO A 121 -10.69 -26.70 5.71
CA PRO A 121 -9.92 -27.56 4.82
C PRO A 121 -9.03 -26.82 3.80
N GLN A 122 -9.38 -25.59 3.40
CA GLN A 122 -8.58 -24.75 2.49
C GLN A 122 -7.42 -24.04 3.19
N ALA A 123 -7.37 -24.03 4.53
CA ALA A 123 -6.29 -23.44 5.31
C ALA A 123 -5.10 -24.39 5.54
N LEU A 124 -5.24 -25.68 5.18
CA LEU A 124 -4.23 -26.70 5.42
C LEU A 124 -2.86 -26.31 4.86
N GLY A 125 -1.85 -26.22 5.74
CA GLY A 125 -0.48 -25.87 5.37
C GLY A 125 -0.20 -24.38 5.21
N GLU A 126 -1.19 -23.51 5.43
CA GLU A 126 -1.05 -22.05 5.27
C GLU A 126 -1.13 -21.29 6.62
N VAL A 127 -1.60 -21.95 7.69
CA VAL A 127 -1.81 -21.33 9.00
C VAL A 127 -0.49 -20.83 9.60
N GLY A 128 -0.41 -19.52 9.83
CA GLY A 128 0.75 -18.85 10.40
C GLY A 128 1.98 -18.73 9.48
N HIS A 129 1.87 -19.10 8.19
CA HIS A 129 3.03 -19.19 7.30
C HIS A 129 3.51 -17.84 6.75
N CYS A 130 2.60 -17.05 6.18
CA CYS A 130 2.91 -15.72 5.62
C CYS A 130 2.60 -14.55 6.58
N GLY A 131 2.00 -14.84 7.73
CA GLY A 131 1.58 -13.85 8.70
C GLY A 131 1.06 -14.49 9.98
N VAL A 132 0.46 -13.69 10.86
CA VAL A 132 -0.16 -14.19 12.09
C VAL A 132 -1.55 -14.80 11.82
N ALA A 133 -1.83 -15.96 12.41
CA ALA A 133 -3.16 -16.58 12.37
C ALA A 133 -4.13 -15.92 13.37
N ILE A 134 -5.29 -15.45 12.88
CA ILE A 134 -6.35 -14.85 13.72
C ILE A 134 -7.71 -15.43 13.32
N ASP A 135 -8.30 -16.22 14.23
CA ASP A 135 -9.65 -16.78 14.04
C ASP A 135 -10.70 -16.03 14.85
N THR A 136 -10.30 -15.36 15.93
CA THR A 136 -11.22 -14.75 16.92
C THR A 136 -10.68 -13.47 17.55
N ALA A 137 -11.55 -12.69 18.21
CA ALA A 137 -11.12 -11.56 19.04
C ALA A 137 -10.16 -11.95 20.18
N THR A 138 -10.21 -13.21 20.63
CA THR A 138 -9.28 -13.72 21.64
C THR A 138 -7.86 -13.85 21.09
N ASP A 139 -7.69 -14.16 19.80
CA ASP A 139 -6.36 -14.13 19.16
C ASP A 139 -5.83 -12.72 19.05
N MET A 140 -6.69 -11.75 18.70
CA MET A 140 -6.32 -10.33 18.72
C MET A 140 -5.92 -9.85 20.11
N GLN A 141 -6.60 -10.32 21.15
CA GLN A 141 -6.21 -10.03 22.53
C GLN A 141 -4.82 -10.60 22.86
N ALA A 142 -4.52 -11.84 22.45
CA ALA A 142 -3.19 -12.43 22.62
C ALA A 142 -2.11 -11.69 21.81
N LEU A 143 -2.45 -11.26 20.58
CA LEU A 143 -1.56 -10.51 19.69
C LEU A 143 -1.09 -9.19 20.31
N PHE A 144 -1.95 -8.53 21.08
CA PHE A 144 -1.66 -7.25 21.73
C PHE A 144 -1.52 -7.36 23.26
N ASP A 145 -1.31 -8.55 23.80
CA ASP A 145 -1.15 -8.73 25.24
C ASP A 145 0.07 -7.93 25.76
N GLY A 146 -0.15 -7.12 26.79
CA GLY A 146 0.85 -6.21 27.34
C GLY A 146 1.27 -5.04 26.43
N ILE A 147 0.50 -4.75 25.36
CA ILE A 147 0.66 -3.57 24.51
C ILE A 147 -0.62 -2.73 24.62
N ASP A 148 -0.50 -1.50 25.12
CA ASP A 148 -1.65 -0.60 25.26
C ASP A 148 -2.08 -0.07 23.88
N LEU A 149 -3.22 -0.57 23.39
CA LEU A 149 -3.78 -0.19 22.11
C LEU A 149 -4.22 1.28 22.03
N ALA A 150 -4.43 1.96 23.17
CA ALA A 150 -4.75 3.38 23.19
C ALA A 150 -3.53 4.28 22.96
N ASP A 151 -2.32 3.77 23.25
CA ASP A 151 -1.06 4.52 23.21
C ASP A 151 -0.15 4.14 22.02
N VAL A 152 -0.49 3.10 21.27
CA VAL A 152 0.27 2.62 20.10
C VAL A 152 -0.54 2.78 18.81
N THR A 153 0.12 3.24 17.74
CA THR A 153 -0.50 3.28 16.41
C THR A 153 -0.40 1.92 15.71
N THR A 154 -1.55 1.32 15.41
CA THR A 154 -1.63 -0.01 14.79
C THR A 154 -2.08 0.09 13.34
N SER A 155 -1.24 -0.37 12.42
CA SER A 155 -1.59 -0.58 11.02
C SER A 155 -1.96 -2.06 10.81
N MET A 156 -3.05 -2.36 10.12
CA MET A 156 -3.47 -3.72 9.81
C MET A 156 -3.59 -3.88 8.30
N THR A 157 -2.74 -4.75 7.73
CA THR A 157 -2.69 -5.03 6.29
C THR A 157 -3.67 -6.14 5.98
N ILE A 158 -4.93 -5.77 5.83
CA ILE A 158 -6.07 -6.65 5.62
C ILE A 158 -7.09 -5.93 4.73
N SER A 159 -7.67 -6.64 3.76
CA SER A 159 -8.65 -6.07 2.81
C SER A 159 -9.96 -6.84 2.78
N GLY A 160 -10.01 -8.05 2.19
CA GLY A 160 -11.27 -8.81 2.06
C GLY A 160 -12.08 -8.92 3.36
N PRO A 161 -11.51 -9.43 4.46
CA PRO A 161 -12.14 -9.49 5.78
C PRO A 161 -11.77 -8.32 6.70
N ALA A 162 -11.40 -7.15 6.16
CA ALA A 162 -10.93 -6.02 6.96
C ALA A 162 -11.93 -5.55 8.03
N VAL A 163 -13.23 -5.47 7.70
CA VAL A 163 -14.26 -5.03 8.66
C VAL A 163 -14.49 -6.04 9.79
N PRO A 164 -14.62 -7.36 9.52
CA PRO A 164 -14.60 -8.37 10.57
C PRO A 164 -13.36 -8.30 11.48
N VAL A 165 -12.16 -8.22 10.89
CA VAL A 165 -10.89 -8.14 11.63
C VAL A 165 -10.81 -6.86 12.46
N PHE A 166 -11.31 -5.74 11.95
CA PHE A 166 -11.42 -4.50 12.71
C PHE A 166 -12.36 -4.64 13.91
N CYS A 167 -13.50 -5.30 13.75
CA CYS A 167 -14.41 -5.57 14.88
C CYS A 167 -13.72 -6.45 15.95
N MET A 168 -12.92 -7.43 15.55
CA MET A 168 -12.09 -8.21 16.47
C MET A 168 -11.05 -7.37 17.21
N TYR A 169 -10.40 -6.44 16.52
CA TYR A 169 -9.47 -5.48 17.10
C TYR A 169 -10.16 -4.57 18.13
N LEU A 170 -11.34 -4.03 17.81
CA LEU A 170 -12.12 -3.21 18.75
C LEU A 170 -12.52 -4.01 19.99
N VAL A 171 -13.01 -5.24 19.84
CA VAL A 171 -13.36 -6.09 20.98
C VAL A 171 -12.14 -6.44 21.83
N ALA A 172 -10.97 -6.65 21.22
CA ALA A 172 -9.72 -6.83 21.97
C ALA A 172 -9.36 -5.57 22.78
N ALA A 173 -9.48 -4.38 22.19
CA ALA A 173 -9.26 -3.11 22.88
C ALA A 173 -10.29 -2.86 24.01
N GLU A 174 -11.57 -3.18 23.79
CA GLU A 174 -12.62 -3.13 24.82
C GLU A 174 -12.26 -4.02 26.01
N ARG A 175 -11.76 -5.24 25.77
CA ARG A 175 -11.34 -6.19 26.82
C ARG A 175 -10.12 -5.70 27.60
N GLN A 176 -9.25 -4.91 27.00
CA GLN A 176 -8.15 -4.22 27.69
C GLN A 176 -8.66 -3.04 28.55
N GLY A 177 -9.90 -2.59 28.36
CA GLY A 177 -10.47 -1.41 28.99
C GLY A 177 -10.10 -0.10 28.28
N ALA A 178 -9.68 -0.16 27.02
CA ALA A 178 -9.33 1.02 26.22
C ALA A 178 -10.57 1.86 25.87
N ASP A 179 -10.38 3.17 25.82
CA ASP A 179 -11.36 4.11 25.28
C ASP A 179 -11.26 4.09 23.74
N LEU A 180 -12.20 3.41 23.09
CA LEU A 180 -12.18 3.20 21.64
C LEU A 180 -12.06 4.50 20.85
N SER A 181 -12.62 5.61 21.34
CA SER A 181 -12.60 6.90 20.66
C SER A 181 -11.20 7.51 20.50
N LYS A 182 -10.23 6.99 21.26
CA LYS A 182 -8.82 7.44 21.24
C LYS A 182 -7.92 6.60 20.34
N LEU A 183 -8.40 5.44 19.87
CA LEU A 183 -7.61 4.54 19.05
C LEU A 183 -7.11 5.27 17.80
N ASP A 184 -5.83 5.07 17.51
CA ASP A 184 -5.16 5.60 16.33
C ASP A 184 -4.53 4.44 15.57
N GLY A 185 -4.79 4.38 14.27
CA GLY A 185 -4.34 3.29 13.44
C GLY A 185 -4.82 3.45 12.02
N THR A 186 -4.46 2.47 11.20
CA THR A 186 -4.81 2.42 9.79
C THR A 186 -5.23 0.99 9.44
N LEU A 187 -6.37 0.84 8.78
CA LEU A 187 -6.66 -0.39 8.04
C LEU A 187 -6.31 -0.18 6.58
N GLN A 188 -5.82 -1.23 5.93
CA GLN A 188 -5.65 -1.19 4.48
C GLN A 188 -7.01 -1.07 3.79
N THR A 189 -7.89 -2.07 3.96
CA THR A 189 -9.30 -2.08 3.51
C THR A 189 -9.53 -1.79 2.02
N ASP A 190 -8.46 -1.55 1.25
CA ASP A 190 -8.55 -1.27 -0.17
C ASP A 190 -8.88 -2.56 -0.92
N ILE A 191 -10.12 -2.66 -1.39
CA ILE A 191 -10.63 -3.82 -2.09
C ILE A 191 -10.43 -3.73 -3.60
N PHE A 192 -10.38 -2.54 -4.19
CA PHE A 192 -10.17 -2.40 -5.64
C PHE A 192 -8.84 -3.03 -6.06
N LYS A 193 -7.77 -2.73 -5.32
CA LYS A 193 -6.45 -3.33 -5.55
C LYS A 193 -6.41 -4.84 -5.36
N GLU A 194 -7.33 -5.44 -4.62
CA GLU A 194 -7.44 -6.90 -4.52
C GLU A 194 -7.82 -7.50 -5.86
N TYR A 195 -8.87 -6.98 -6.49
CA TYR A 195 -9.30 -7.44 -7.80
C TYR A 195 -8.28 -7.11 -8.89
N ILE A 196 -7.64 -5.95 -8.79
CA ILE A 196 -6.63 -5.51 -9.76
C ILE A 196 -5.35 -6.35 -9.66
N ALA A 197 -4.84 -6.64 -8.46
CA ALA A 197 -3.48 -7.18 -8.29
C ALA A 197 -3.31 -8.23 -7.18
N GLN A 198 -3.73 -7.97 -5.93
CA GLN A 198 -3.28 -8.77 -4.77
C GLN A 198 -4.03 -10.10 -4.55
N LYS A 199 -5.30 -10.18 -4.97
CA LYS A 199 -6.12 -11.40 -5.05
C LYS A 199 -6.71 -11.95 -3.74
N GLU A 200 -6.84 -11.13 -2.70
CA GLU A 200 -7.41 -11.46 -1.39
C GLU A 200 -8.82 -10.85 -1.20
N TRP A 201 -9.80 -11.42 -1.90
CA TRP A 201 -11.21 -11.00 -1.84
C TRP A 201 -12.12 -12.13 -1.32
N LEU A 202 -13.33 -11.76 -0.88
CA LEU A 202 -14.34 -12.73 -0.43
C LEU A 202 -15.50 -12.90 -1.44
N PHE A 203 -16.14 -11.80 -1.79
CA PHE A 203 -17.31 -11.69 -2.69
C PHE A 203 -17.05 -10.70 -3.83
N ASP A 204 -18.05 -10.35 -4.63
CA ASP A 204 -17.98 -9.31 -5.66
C ASP A 204 -17.59 -7.92 -5.07
N PRO A 205 -17.14 -6.95 -5.88
CA PRO A 205 -16.71 -5.64 -5.37
C PRO A 205 -17.79 -4.86 -4.61
N GLU A 206 -19.05 -4.91 -5.07
CA GLU A 206 -20.12 -4.07 -4.52
C GLU A 206 -20.41 -4.29 -3.03
N PRO A 207 -20.57 -5.54 -2.52
CA PRO A 207 -20.75 -5.73 -1.09
C PRO A 207 -19.52 -5.29 -0.26
N HIS A 208 -18.31 -5.25 -0.83
CA HIS A 208 -17.16 -4.72 -0.10
C HIS A 208 -17.26 -3.20 0.00
N LEU A 209 -17.64 -2.51 -1.08
CA LEU A 209 -17.90 -1.07 -1.05
C LEU A 209 -18.99 -0.70 -0.03
N ARG A 210 -19.99 -1.58 0.16
CA ARG A 210 -20.96 -1.41 1.26
C ARG A 210 -20.26 -1.41 2.62
N LEU A 211 -19.50 -2.46 2.93
CA LEU A 211 -18.79 -2.58 4.22
C LEU A 211 -17.80 -1.43 4.45
N ILE A 212 -17.12 -0.98 3.41
CA ILE A 212 -16.17 0.14 3.48
C ILE A 212 -16.91 1.45 3.77
N GLY A 213 -18.05 1.70 3.12
CA GLY A 213 -18.89 2.86 3.40
C GLY A 213 -19.35 2.89 4.87
N ASP A 214 -19.81 1.76 5.37
CA ASP A 214 -20.24 1.60 6.76
C ASP A 214 -19.07 1.82 7.74
N LEU A 215 -17.86 1.34 7.40
CA LEU A 215 -16.64 1.58 8.16
C LEU A 215 -16.23 3.05 8.18
N MET A 216 -16.31 3.73 7.04
CA MET A 216 -16.01 5.16 6.95
C MET A 216 -16.96 5.99 7.82
N GLU A 217 -18.27 5.70 7.77
CA GLU A 217 -19.28 6.35 8.62
C GLU A 217 -19.01 6.11 10.11
N TYR A 218 -18.76 4.85 10.50
CA TYR A 218 -18.50 4.48 11.89
C TYR A 218 -17.25 5.16 12.44
N CYS A 219 -16.12 5.09 11.71
CA CYS A 219 -14.87 5.74 12.14
C CYS A 219 -15.02 7.26 12.19
N ALA A 220 -15.73 7.89 11.25
CA ALA A 220 -15.91 9.34 11.26
C ALA A 220 -16.64 9.85 12.51
N VAL A 221 -17.55 9.05 13.06
CA VAL A 221 -18.36 9.41 14.24
C VAL A 221 -17.72 8.94 15.55
N GLU A 222 -17.38 7.66 15.64
CA GLU A 222 -17.00 7.01 16.90
C GLU A 222 -15.49 7.01 17.16
N ILE A 223 -14.67 6.94 16.09
CA ILE A 223 -13.21 6.79 16.20
C ILE A 223 -12.48 7.69 15.19
N PRO A 224 -12.62 9.03 15.30
CA PRO A 224 -12.20 9.98 14.28
C PRO A 224 -10.67 10.03 14.03
N ARG A 225 -9.88 9.43 14.93
CA ARG A 225 -8.43 9.29 14.77
C ARG A 225 -8.04 8.07 13.96
N TYR A 226 -8.91 7.08 13.80
CA TYR A 226 -8.62 5.88 13.05
C TYR A 226 -8.81 6.12 11.55
N LYS A 227 -7.88 5.61 10.74
CA LYS A 227 -7.87 5.77 9.29
C LYS A 227 -8.49 4.50 8.72
N PRO A 228 -9.76 4.53 8.26
CA PRO A 228 -10.47 3.33 7.84
C PRO A 228 -9.93 2.72 6.54
N LEU A 229 -9.05 3.46 5.83
CA LEU A 229 -8.60 3.12 4.49
C LEU A 229 -7.16 3.58 4.22
N SER A 230 -6.36 2.69 3.64
CA SER A 230 -5.08 2.98 3.01
C SER A 230 -5.06 2.44 1.59
N VAL A 231 -5.19 3.34 0.62
CA VAL A 231 -5.29 3.03 -0.81
C VAL A 231 -3.91 2.63 -1.35
N SER A 232 -3.80 1.47 -1.99
CA SER A 232 -2.53 0.79 -2.18
C SER A 232 -2.14 0.57 -3.64
N GLY A 233 -1.06 1.21 -4.05
CA GLY A 233 -0.32 0.92 -5.29
C GLY A 233 0.76 -0.13 -5.18
N TYR A 234 1.27 -0.43 -3.97
CA TYR A 234 2.37 -1.38 -3.78
C TYR A 234 2.16 -2.70 -4.54
N HIS A 235 1.05 -3.38 -4.28
CA HIS A 235 0.71 -4.66 -4.91
C HIS A 235 0.51 -4.55 -6.44
N ILE A 236 0.02 -3.41 -6.92
CA ILE A 236 -0.15 -3.13 -8.35
C ILE A 236 1.22 -3.10 -9.05
N ARG A 237 2.19 -2.44 -8.42
CA ARG A 237 3.58 -2.38 -8.92
C ARG A 237 4.28 -3.73 -8.82
N GLU A 238 4.15 -4.43 -7.71
CA GLU A 238 4.69 -5.78 -7.50
C GLU A 238 4.13 -6.81 -8.51
N ALA A 239 2.87 -6.65 -8.93
CA ALA A 239 2.25 -7.47 -9.98
C ALA A 239 2.81 -7.19 -11.39
N GLY A 240 3.61 -6.13 -11.56
CA GLY A 240 4.35 -5.82 -12.77
C GLY A 240 3.87 -4.58 -13.53
N SER A 241 3.12 -3.67 -12.90
CA SER A 241 2.71 -2.42 -13.54
C SER A 241 3.89 -1.48 -13.79
N THR A 242 3.73 -0.52 -14.70
CA THR A 242 4.60 0.66 -14.79
C THR A 242 4.38 1.62 -13.60
N ALA A 243 5.27 2.59 -13.41
CA ALA A 243 5.14 3.61 -12.36
C ALA A 243 3.91 4.51 -12.59
N ALA A 244 3.62 4.82 -13.86
CA ALA A 244 2.43 5.58 -14.23
C ALA A 244 1.14 4.77 -14.03
N GLN A 245 1.14 3.47 -14.35
CA GLN A 245 0.00 2.58 -14.08
C GLN A 245 -0.26 2.43 -12.58
N GLU A 246 0.78 2.17 -11.77
CA GLU A 246 0.66 2.14 -10.30
C GLU A 246 0.02 3.42 -9.80
N LEU A 247 0.58 4.57 -10.19
CA LEU A 247 0.10 5.87 -9.77
C LEU A 247 -1.37 6.07 -10.15
N ALA A 248 -1.72 5.81 -11.40
CA ALA A 248 -3.05 6.08 -11.91
C ALA A 248 -4.09 5.12 -11.33
N TYR A 249 -3.80 3.83 -11.21
CA TYR A 249 -4.76 2.89 -10.64
C TYR A 249 -4.98 3.19 -9.15
N THR A 250 -3.92 3.46 -8.40
CA THR A 250 -4.03 3.83 -6.97
C THR A 250 -4.83 5.11 -6.75
N LEU A 251 -4.56 6.17 -7.53
CA LEU A 251 -5.30 7.42 -7.37
C LEU A 251 -6.75 7.29 -7.85
N ALA A 252 -7.01 6.50 -8.90
CA ALA A 252 -8.37 6.19 -9.34
C ALA A 252 -9.14 5.48 -8.21
N ASP A 253 -8.55 4.47 -7.57
CA ASP A 253 -9.14 3.78 -6.42
C ASP A 253 -9.45 4.79 -5.31
N GLY A 254 -8.50 5.67 -4.99
CA GLY A 254 -8.68 6.75 -4.01
C GLY A 254 -9.83 7.70 -4.35
N PHE A 255 -9.97 8.08 -5.62
CA PHE A 255 -11.11 8.85 -6.11
C PHE A 255 -12.42 8.07 -6.03
N GLY A 256 -12.42 6.77 -6.29
CA GLY A 256 -13.58 5.90 -6.10
C GLY A 256 -14.05 5.87 -4.64
N TYR A 257 -13.13 5.85 -3.68
CA TYR A 257 -13.47 5.94 -2.26
C TYR A 257 -13.92 7.35 -1.83
N VAL A 258 -13.42 8.41 -2.47
CA VAL A 258 -13.97 9.77 -2.29
C VAL A 258 -15.42 9.82 -2.79
N GLU A 259 -15.69 9.27 -3.96
CA GLU A 259 -17.05 9.14 -4.49
C GLU A 259 -17.95 8.31 -3.56
N LEU A 260 -17.44 7.20 -2.99
CA LEU A 260 -18.17 6.40 -2.01
C LEU A 260 -18.55 7.22 -0.79
N GLY A 261 -17.60 7.93 -0.17
CA GLY A 261 -17.88 8.79 0.98
C GLY A 261 -18.92 9.88 0.67
N LEU A 262 -18.80 10.53 -0.49
CA LEU A 262 -19.76 11.54 -0.96
C LEU A 262 -21.16 10.94 -1.20
N SER A 263 -21.26 9.75 -1.78
CA SER A 263 -22.53 9.05 -2.01
C SER A 263 -23.26 8.69 -0.71
N ARG A 264 -22.51 8.55 0.39
CA ARG A 264 -23.01 8.35 1.76
C ARG A 264 -23.30 9.66 2.50
N GLY A 265 -23.09 10.81 1.86
CA GLY A 265 -23.33 12.12 2.46
C GLY A 265 -22.23 12.58 3.42
N LEU A 266 -21.04 11.96 3.41
CA LEU A 266 -19.90 12.39 4.22
C LEU A 266 -19.27 13.66 3.61
N ASP A 267 -18.83 14.59 4.45
CA ASP A 267 -18.10 15.79 4.02
C ASP A 267 -16.66 15.40 3.65
N VAL A 268 -16.26 15.65 2.39
CA VAL A 268 -14.90 15.40 1.89
C VAL A 268 -13.82 16.08 2.74
N ASN A 269 -14.13 17.22 3.36
CA ASN A 269 -13.18 17.92 4.23
C ASN A 269 -12.97 17.24 5.59
N VAL A 270 -13.87 16.32 5.96
CA VAL A 270 -13.82 15.56 7.22
C VAL A 270 -13.18 14.20 7.00
N PHE A 271 -13.62 13.43 5.99
CA PHE A 271 -13.13 12.06 5.81
C PHE A 271 -11.88 11.93 4.94
N ALA A 272 -11.66 12.82 3.94
CA ALA A 272 -10.46 12.74 3.10
C ALA A 272 -9.14 12.89 3.88
N PRO A 273 -9.05 13.75 4.93
CA PRO A 273 -7.92 13.75 5.85
C PRO A 273 -7.72 12.47 6.65
N GLY A 274 -8.64 11.50 6.58
CA GLY A 274 -8.52 10.15 7.12
C GLY A 274 -7.98 9.14 6.11
N LEU A 275 -7.94 9.48 4.83
CA LEU A 275 -7.35 8.64 3.79
C LEU A 275 -5.82 8.66 3.88
N SER A 276 -5.23 7.51 3.60
CA SER A 276 -3.80 7.34 3.44
C SER A 276 -3.52 6.50 2.20
N PHE A 277 -2.28 6.52 1.75
CA PHE A 277 -1.85 5.82 0.54
C PHE A 277 -0.66 4.92 0.84
N PHE A 278 -0.45 3.94 -0.02
CA PHE A 278 0.66 3.00 0.11
C PHE A 278 1.26 2.72 -1.26
N PHE A 279 2.51 3.11 -1.48
CA PHE A 279 3.18 2.95 -2.76
C PHE A 279 4.42 2.07 -2.66
N ASP A 280 4.79 1.48 -3.79
CA ASP A 280 6.08 0.85 -3.98
C ASP A 280 7.20 1.90 -4.15
N SER A 281 8.43 1.51 -3.85
CA SER A 281 9.64 2.20 -4.29
C SER A 281 10.57 1.20 -4.96
N HIS A 282 10.52 1.21 -6.29
CA HIS A 282 11.33 0.37 -7.15
C HIS A 282 12.76 0.89 -7.40
N LEU A 283 13.59 0.06 -8.05
CA LEU A 283 14.99 0.36 -8.38
C LEU A 283 15.25 1.57 -9.30
N ASP A 284 14.28 2.03 -10.10
CA ASP A 284 14.50 3.22 -10.94
C ASP A 284 14.40 4.49 -10.11
N PHE A 285 15.53 4.85 -9.52
CA PHE A 285 15.67 5.88 -8.50
C PHE A 285 14.95 7.20 -8.81
N PHE A 286 15.10 7.74 -10.02
CA PHE A 286 14.51 9.02 -10.37
C PHE A 286 13.04 8.90 -10.77
N GLU A 287 12.64 7.79 -11.40
CA GLU A 287 11.24 7.49 -11.75
C GLU A 287 10.36 7.43 -10.50
N GLU A 288 10.80 6.72 -9.46
CA GLU A 288 10.04 6.61 -8.22
C GLU A 288 9.89 7.95 -7.50
N ILE A 289 10.96 8.75 -7.44
CA ILE A 289 10.90 10.11 -6.86
C ILE A 289 9.90 10.98 -7.63
N ALA A 290 9.93 10.92 -8.97
CA ALA A 290 8.99 11.66 -9.81
C ALA A 290 7.54 11.19 -9.61
N LYS A 291 7.31 9.87 -9.48
CA LYS A 291 6.00 9.27 -9.18
C LYS A 291 5.40 9.83 -7.89
N PHE A 292 6.16 9.85 -6.79
CA PHE A 292 5.67 10.36 -5.51
C PHE A 292 5.32 11.86 -5.54
N ARG A 293 6.11 12.64 -6.29
CA ARG A 293 5.86 14.09 -6.49
C ARG A 293 4.60 14.32 -7.33
N ALA A 294 4.43 13.56 -8.41
CA ALA A 294 3.25 13.61 -9.27
C ALA A 294 1.99 13.22 -8.49
N ALA A 295 2.06 12.18 -7.65
CA ALA A 295 0.94 11.71 -6.83
C ALA A 295 0.32 12.82 -5.99
N ARG A 296 1.14 13.56 -5.24
CA ARG A 296 0.66 14.67 -4.40
C ARG A 296 0.00 15.76 -5.23
N ARG A 297 0.61 16.13 -6.36
CA ARG A 297 0.12 17.19 -7.24
C ARG A 297 -1.22 16.84 -7.87
N ILE A 298 -1.35 15.63 -8.39
CA ILE A 298 -2.60 15.12 -8.99
C ILE A 298 -3.70 15.06 -7.94
N TRP A 299 -3.45 14.42 -6.80
CA TRP A 299 -4.44 14.27 -5.73
C TRP A 299 -4.97 15.63 -5.27
N ALA A 300 -4.07 16.56 -4.93
CA ALA A 300 -4.45 17.90 -4.48
C ALA A 300 -5.30 18.64 -5.53
N ARG A 301 -4.97 18.51 -6.83
CA ARG A 301 -5.75 19.11 -7.91
C ARG A 301 -7.13 18.48 -8.03
N TRP A 302 -7.24 17.16 -8.09
CA TRP A 302 -8.51 16.47 -8.23
C TRP A 302 -9.45 16.72 -7.05
N LEU A 303 -8.94 16.66 -5.82
CA LEU A 303 -9.76 16.92 -4.63
C LEU A 303 -10.32 18.34 -4.64
N ARG A 304 -9.52 19.34 -5.05
CA ARG A 304 -9.98 20.73 -5.14
C ARG A 304 -10.94 20.96 -6.31
N ASP A 305 -10.56 20.53 -7.51
CA ASP A 305 -11.20 20.96 -8.77
C ASP A 305 -12.35 20.04 -9.20
N VAL A 306 -12.32 18.76 -8.81
CA VAL A 306 -13.34 17.76 -9.17
C VAL A 306 -14.28 17.48 -8.00
N TYR A 307 -13.72 17.30 -6.80
CA TYR A 307 -14.49 16.90 -5.61
C TYR A 307 -14.81 18.07 -4.65
N GLY A 308 -14.37 19.29 -4.97
CA GLY A 308 -14.75 20.51 -4.25
C GLY A 308 -14.22 20.61 -2.82
N ALA A 309 -13.13 19.91 -2.48
CA ALA A 309 -12.48 20.03 -1.19
C ALA A 309 -11.91 21.45 -1.01
N THR A 310 -12.14 22.03 0.17
CA THR A 310 -11.76 23.41 0.50
C THR A 310 -10.72 23.48 1.62
N SER A 311 -10.62 22.44 2.45
CA SER A 311 -9.64 22.37 3.52
C SER A 311 -8.28 21.90 3.01
N GLU A 312 -7.21 22.52 3.53
CA GLU A 312 -5.83 22.17 3.20
C GLU A 312 -5.53 20.68 3.41
N LYS A 313 -5.98 20.13 4.54
CA LYS A 313 -5.73 18.74 4.94
C LYS A 313 -6.42 17.72 4.03
N ALA A 314 -7.56 18.05 3.43
CA ALA A 314 -8.23 17.15 2.49
C ALA A 314 -7.44 17.00 1.18
N LEU A 315 -6.61 18.00 0.84
CA LEU A 315 -5.74 17.97 -0.33
C LEU A 315 -4.42 17.23 -0.07
N TRP A 316 -4.17 16.78 1.16
CA TRP A 316 -2.92 16.09 1.50
C TRP A 316 -2.96 14.62 1.09
N LEU A 317 -2.03 14.22 0.23
CA LEU A 317 -1.73 12.82 -0.01
C LEU A 317 -0.61 12.38 0.95
N ARG A 318 -0.98 11.74 2.05
CA ARG A 318 -0.02 11.08 2.95
C ARG A 318 0.15 9.63 2.52
N PHE A 319 1.39 9.17 2.43
CA PHE A 319 1.65 7.81 1.98
C PHE A 319 2.73 7.10 2.80
N HIS A 320 2.49 5.81 2.98
CA HIS A 320 3.50 4.82 3.31
C HIS A 320 4.22 4.39 2.03
N THR A 321 5.48 4.02 2.16
CA THR A 321 6.25 3.40 1.10
C THR A 321 6.86 2.10 1.59
N GLN A 322 6.88 1.10 0.73
CA GLN A 322 7.64 -0.13 0.91
C GLN A 322 8.62 -0.24 -0.26
N THR A 323 9.85 -0.66 0.00
CA THR A 323 10.80 -0.99 -1.07
C THR A 323 10.31 -2.21 -1.86
N ALA A 324 10.62 -2.31 -3.14
CA ALA A 324 10.09 -3.38 -4.00
C ALA A 324 10.56 -4.78 -3.57
N GLY A 325 9.63 -5.70 -3.38
CA GLY A 325 9.91 -7.12 -3.13
C GLY A 325 10.34 -7.82 -4.42
N VAL A 326 9.65 -7.53 -5.52
CA VAL A 326 9.89 -8.09 -6.85
C VAL A 326 11.26 -7.73 -7.44
N SER A 327 11.91 -6.69 -6.90
CA SER A 327 13.26 -6.28 -7.32
C SER A 327 14.38 -7.11 -6.68
N LEU A 328 14.08 -7.79 -5.57
CA LEU A 328 15.04 -8.57 -4.79
C LEU A 328 15.25 -9.95 -5.40
N THR A 329 16.40 -10.57 -5.09
CA THR A 329 16.81 -11.83 -5.74
C THR A 329 17.22 -12.90 -4.73
N ALA A 330 16.80 -14.14 -5.00
CA ALA A 330 17.24 -15.32 -4.25
C ALA A 330 18.73 -15.62 -4.52
N GLN A 331 19.21 -15.33 -5.73
CA GLN A 331 20.62 -15.43 -6.08
C GLN A 331 21.38 -14.24 -5.51
N GLN A 332 22.49 -14.51 -4.83
CA GLN A 332 23.35 -13.48 -4.21
C GLN A 332 22.54 -12.49 -3.33
N PRO A 333 21.80 -12.97 -2.30
CA PRO A 333 20.82 -12.15 -1.57
C PRO A 333 21.44 -10.96 -0.82
N VAL A 334 22.76 -10.97 -0.55
CA VAL A 334 23.46 -9.80 0.01
C VAL A 334 23.37 -8.56 -0.89
N ASN A 335 23.21 -8.73 -2.21
CA ASN A 335 22.96 -7.61 -3.13
C ASN A 335 21.63 -6.90 -2.83
N ASN A 336 20.67 -7.57 -2.18
CA ASN A 336 19.38 -6.99 -1.80
C ASN A 336 19.55 -5.85 -0.79
N VAL A 337 20.56 -5.91 0.09
CA VAL A 337 20.88 -4.79 1.01
C VAL A 337 21.15 -3.50 0.23
N VAL A 338 21.87 -3.58 -0.89
CA VAL A 338 22.17 -2.42 -1.74
C VAL A 338 20.92 -1.95 -2.49
N ARG A 339 20.11 -2.88 -3.01
CA ARG A 339 18.84 -2.59 -3.69
C ARG A 339 17.89 -1.83 -2.77
N THR A 340 17.60 -2.40 -1.62
CA THR A 340 16.73 -1.82 -0.58
C THR A 340 17.26 -0.48 -0.08
N ALA A 341 18.57 -0.28 0.04
CA ALA A 341 19.12 1.02 0.43
C ALA A 341 18.86 2.12 -0.61
N VAL A 342 18.97 1.80 -1.91
CA VAL A 342 18.69 2.74 -3.00
C VAL A 342 17.19 3.04 -3.10
N GLU A 343 16.36 2.01 -2.98
CA GLU A 343 14.90 2.13 -2.96
C GLU A 343 14.42 2.97 -1.76
N ALA A 344 14.93 2.69 -0.57
CA ALA A 344 14.66 3.48 0.63
C ALA A 344 15.07 4.94 0.45
N LEU A 345 16.22 5.21 -0.18
CA LEU A 345 16.65 6.57 -0.48
C LEU A 345 15.70 7.26 -1.48
N ALA A 346 15.20 6.56 -2.49
CA ALA A 346 14.21 7.10 -3.42
C ALA A 346 12.90 7.46 -2.70
N ALA A 347 12.39 6.58 -1.83
CA ALA A 347 11.22 6.84 -0.99
C ALA A 347 11.39 8.09 -0.10
N VAL A 348 12.56 8.23 0.53
CA VAL A 348 12.91 9.38 1.37
C VAL A 348 12.97 10.67 0.56
N LEU A 349 13.70 10.68 -0.56
CA LEU A 349 13.79 11.87 -1.41
C LEU A 349 12.46 12.20 -2.10
N GLY A 350 11.59 11.21 -2.28
CA GLY A 350 10.21 11.36 -2.72
C GLY A 350 9.26 11.96 -1.69
N GLY A 351 9.66 12.02 -0.41
CA GLY A 351 8.89 12.64 0.66
C GLY A 351 7.87 11.73 1.34
N THR A 352 8.17 10.44 1.49
CA THR A 352 7.32 9.46 2.21
C THR A 352 7.04 9.85 3.66
N ASN A 353 5.88 9.45 4.20
CA ASN A 353 5.52 9.69 5.61
C ASN A 353 5.87 8.52 6.54
N SER A 354 5.97 7.32 5.99
CA SER A 354 6.31 6.09 6.72
C SER A 354 6.99 5.13 5.76
N LEU A 355 8.03 4.42 6.19
CA LEU A 355 8.82 3.56 5.30
C LEU A 355 9.01 2.16 5.88
N HIS A 356 8.76 1.17 5.04
CA HIS A 356 9.15 -0.22 5.21
C HIS A 356 10.32 -0.52 4.27
N THR A 357 11.28 -1.28 4.77
CA THR A 357 12.44 -1.73 4.01
C THR A 357 12.46 -3.23 4.08
N ASN A 358 12.41 -3.90 2.93
CA ASN A 358 12.43 -5.34 2.85
C ASN A 358 13.75 -5.88 3.39
N ALA A 359 13.71 -7.11 3.88
CA ALA A 359 14.89 -7.79 4.37
C ALA A 359 15.63 -8.50 3.21
N LEU A 360 16.90 -8.85 3.42
CA LEU A 360 17.70 -9.44 2.35
C LEU A 360 17.21 -10.85 1.92
N ASP A 361 16.46 -11.52 2.78
CA ASP A 361 15.84 -12.84 2.62
C ASP A 361 14.44 -12.81 1.99
N GLU A 362 13.93 -11.65 1.59
CA GLU A 362 12.56 -11.43 1.08
C GLU A 362 12.07 -12.52 0.11
N THR A 363 12.90 -12.89 -0.87
CA THR A 363 12.53 -13.89 -1.90
C THR A 363 12.49 -15.34 -1.42
N LEU A 364 12.96 -15.61 -0.20
CA LEU A 364 13.16 -16.95 0.34
C LEU A 364 12.23 -17.27 1.51
N ALA A 365 12.06 -16.32 2.44
CA ALA A 365 11.26 -16.50 3.64
C ALA A 365 10.96 -15.15 4.30
N LEU A 366 10.08 -15.18 5.31
CA LEU A 366 9.94 -14.09 6.26
C LEU A 366 11.28 -13.81 6.98
N PRO A 367 11.51 -12.55 7.41
CA PRO A 367 12.81 -12.14 7.88
C PRO A 367 13.22 -12.79 9.20
N THR A 368 14.49 -13.20 9.28
CA THR A 368 15.16 -13.50 10.55
C THR A 368 15.39 -12.24 11.39
N ASP A 369 15.80 -12.41 12.65
CA ASP A 369 16.17 -11.27 13.50
C ASP A 369 17.32 -10.45 12.91
N GLU A 370 18.33 -11.12 12.34
CA GLU A 370 19.50 -10.47 11.74
C GLU A 370 19.11 -9.68 10.48
N SER A 371 18.36 -10.29 9.57
CA SER A 371 17.97 -9.64 8.31
C SER A 371 17.00 -8.48 8.55
N ALA A 372 16.09 -8.60 9.51
CA ALA A 372 15.22 -7.50 9.93
C ALA A 372 15.99 -6.36 10.63
N GLU A 373 17.02 -6.66 11.41
CA GLU A 373 17.87 -5.61 11.98
C GLU A 373 18.58 -4.83 10.88
N ILE A 374 19.13 -5.51 9.86
CA ILE A 374 19.77 -4.84 8.72
C ILE A 374 18.79 -3.91 8.00
N ALA A 375 17.56 -4.36 7.77
CA ALA A 375 16.50 -3.53 7.18
C ALA A 375 16.22 -2.28 8.02
N LEU A 376 16.06 -2.44 9.34
CA LEU A 376 15.89 -1.34 10.28
C LEU A 376 17.07 -0.35 10.25
N ARG A 377 18.30 -0.86 10.31
CA ARG A 377 19.53 -0.04 10.30
C ARG A 377 19.70 0.72 9.00
N THR A 378 19.24 0.17 7.86
CA THR A 378 19.25 0.87 6.57
C THR A 378 18.53 2.22 6.67
N GLN A 379 17.34 2.26 7.27
CA GLN A 379 16.61 3.52 7.47
C GLN A 379 17.31 4.46 8.45
N GLN A 380 17.87 3.92 9.54
CA GLN A 380 18.56 4.73 10.56
C GLN A 380 19.84 5.37 10.01
N VAL A 381 20.61 4.67 9.19
CA VAL A 381 21.79 5.24 8.50
C VAL A 381 21.36 6.35 7.56
N LEU A 382 20.31 6.15 6.75
CA LEU A 382 19.77 7.21 5.89
C LEU A 382 19.36 8.45 6.72
N MET A 383 18.68 8.23 7.84
CA MET A 383 18.18 9.28 8.71
C MET A 383 19.28 10.08 9.41
N GLU A 384 20.27 9.39 9.99
CA GLU A 384 21.23 9.98 10.92
C GLU A 384 22.56 10.38 10.28
N GLU A 385 23.00 9.69 9.22
CA GLU A 385 24.38 9.83 8.70
C GLU A 385 24.47 10.53 7.35
N THR A 386 23.45 10.43 6.49
CA THR A 386 23.57 10.87 5.09
C THR A 386 23.27 12.34 4.86
N GLY A 387 22.59 12.99 5.80
CA GLY A 387 22.17 14.40 5.70
C GLY A 387 20.98 14.65 4.77
N VAL A 388 20.33 13.61 4.23
CA VAL A 388 19.17 13.74 3.31
C VAL A 388 17.94 14.39 3.97
N VAL A 389 17.87 14.37 5.31
CA VAL A 389 16.77 15.00 6.07
C VAL A 389 16.93 16.53 6.22
N ASN A 390 18.08 17.09 5.86
CA ASN A 390 18.41 18.49 6.12
C ASN A 390 17.74 19.50 5.17
N VAL A 391 17.31 19.06 3.99
CA VAL A 391 16.71 19.92 2.96
C VAL A 391 15.42 19.27 2.46
N ALA A 392 14.32 20.02 2.46
CA ALA A 392 13.05 19.55 1.91
C ALA A 392 13.10 19.49 0.38
N ASP A 393 12.67 18.35 -0.20
CA ASP A 393 12.66 18.07 -1.65
C ASP A 393 13.95 18.56 -2.34
N PRO A 394 15.13 18.01 -1.99
CA PRO A 394 16.41 18.52 -2.48
C PRO A 394 16.59 18.37 -4.00
N LEU A 395 15.73 17.61 -4.66
CA LEU A 395 15.70 17.42 -6.11
C LEU A 395 14.74 18.37 -6.82
N GLY A 396 13.94 19.16 -6.09
CA GLY A 396 13.07 20.18 -6.68
C GLY A 396 13.87 21.24 -7.44
N GLY A 397 13.52 21.42 -8.71
CA GLY A 397 14.26 22.24 -9.68
C GLY A 397 15.26 21.45 -10.54
N SER A 398 15.47 20.15 -10.30
CA SER A 398 16.21 19.29 -11.23
C SER A 398 15.45 19.15 -12.55
N TRP A 399 16.02 19.63 -13.65
CA TRP A 399 15.38 19.59 -14.97
C TRP A 399 14.87 18.20 -15.35
N TYR A 400 15.61 17.15 -14.98
CA TYR A 400 15.21 15.77 -15.25
C TYR A 400 14.03 15.33 -14.38
N VAL A 401 14.11 15.54 -13.06
CA VAL A 401 13.04 15.09 -12.14
C VAL A 401 11.74 15.86 -12.39
N GLU A 402 11.81 17.16 -12.68
CA GLU A 402 10.61 17.93 -13.02
C GLU A 402 9.97 17.47 -14.34
N ALA A 403 10.78 17.25 -15.39
CA ALA A 403 10.27 16.74 -16.67
C ALA A 403 9.68 15.33 -16.53
N LEU A 404 10.31 14.47 -15.72
CA LEU A 404 9.81 13.12 -15.46
C LEU A 404 8.52 13.14 -14.63
N THR A 405 8.41 14.05 -13.66
CA THR A 405 7.19 14.26 -12.86
C THR A 405 6.04 14.71 -13.74
N ASP A 406 6.28 15.67 -14.64
CA ASP A 406 5.27 16.14 -15.60
C ASP A 406 4.83 15.04 -16.58
N LYS A 407 5.77 14.20 -17.03
CA LYS A 407 5.47 13.09 -17.94
C LYS A 407 4.64 11.98 -17.28
N ILE A 408 5.02 11.55 -16.07
CA ILE A 408 4.26 10.56 -15.30
C ILE A 408 2.84 11.08 -15.00
N GLU A 409 2.70 12.36 -14.69
CA GLU A 409 1.37 12.96 -14.50
C GLU A 409 0.53 12.95 -15.77
N ALA A 410 1.11 13.29 -16.92
CA ALA A 410 0.39 13.26 -18.18
C ALA A 410 -0.12 11.85 -18.51
N GLU A 411 0.73 10.83 -18.34
CA GLU A 411 0.35 9.43 -18.54
C GLU A 411 -0.74 8.99 -17.55
N ALA A 412 -0.67 9.41 -16.30
CA ALA A 412 -1.72 9.11 -15.31
C ALA A 412 -3.06 9.76 -15.65
N GLU A 413 -3.07 11.00 -16.14
CA GLU A 413 -4.30 11.69 -16.58
C GLU A 413 -4.94 11.02 -17.80
N GLU A 414 -4.14 10.51 -18.74
CA GLU A 414 -4.64 9.69 -19.86
C GLU A 414 -5.31 8.40 -19.35
N ILE A 415 -4.71 7.75 -18.35
CA ILE A 415 -5.27 6.55 -17.73
C ILE A 415 -6.58 6.88 -17.00
N PHE A 416 -6.67 7.98 -16.24
CA PHE A 416 -7.93 8.39 -15.61
C PHE A 416 -9.04 8.64 -16.62
N ALA A 417 -8.71 9.32 -17.73
CA ALA A 417 -9.67 9.54 -18.81
C ALA A 417 -10.15 8.21 -19.40
N ARG A 418 -9.25 7.23 -19.55
CA ARG A 418 -9.61 5.88 -20.01
C ARG A 418 -10.51 5.14 -19.02
N ILE A 419 -10.20 5.17 -17.73
CA ILE A 419 -11.02 4.53 -16.68
C ILE A 419 -12.44 5.11 -16.70
N ARG A 420 -12.57 6.45 -16.74
CA ARG A 420 -13.88 7.10 -16.83
C ARG A 420 -14.66 6.72 -18.09
N GLN A 421 -13.98 6.51 -19.23
CA GLN A 421 -14.63 6.04 -20.46
C GLN A 421 -15.18 4.61 -20.33
N LEU A 422 -14.50 3.72 -19.59
CA LEU A 422 -15.00 2.36 -19.33
C LEU A 422 -16.34 2.39 -18.61
N GLY A 423 -16.55 3.36 -17.71
CA GLY A 423 -17.77 3.49 -16.92
C GLY A 423 -19.03 3.84 -17.71
N GLY A 424 -18.91 4.29 -18.97
CA GLY A 424 -20.05 4.58 -19.86
C GLY A 424 -20.93 5.77 -19.45
N GLU A 425 -22.11 5.89 -20.06
CA GLU A 425 -23.03 7.03 -19.89
C GLU A 425 -24.01 6.89 -18.70
N GLY A 426 -24.11 5.70 -18.08
CA GLY A 426 -24.92 5.46 -16.89
C GLY A 426 -24.03 5.19 -15.67
N PRO A 427 -23.57 6.23 -14.96
CA PRO A 427 -22.62 6.04 -13.85
C PRO A 427 -23.27 5.20 -12.75
N HIS A 428 -22.51 4.26 -12.20
CA HIS A 428 -22.84 3.62 -10.93
C HIS A 428 -23.25 4.69 -9.89
N GLN A 429 -24.18 4.37 -9.00
CA GLN A 429 -24.75 5.32 -8.04
C GLN A 429 -23.73 6.02 -7.14
N ILE A 430 -22.53 5.44 -7.00
CA ILE A 430 -21.42 6.03 -6.25
C ILE A 430 -20.76 7.19 -7.02
N GLY A 431 -20.45 7.00 -8.32
CA GLY A 431 -19.79 8.03 -9.10
C GLY A 431 -19.11 7.52 -10.39
N PRO A 432 -18.67 8.45 -11.26
CA PRO A 432 -18.12 8.12 -12.57
C PRO A 432 -16.77 7.41 -12.52
N MET A 433 -15.88 7.74 -11.59
CA MET A 433 -14.59 7.04 -11.47
C MET A 433 -14.83 5.60 -10.97
N THR A 434 -15.67 5.45 -9.96
CA THR A 434 -16.08 4.15 -9.40
C THR A 434 -16.71 3.26 -10.48
N SER A 435 -17.60 3.82 -11.30
CA SER A 435 -18.21 3.11 -12.44
C SER A 435 -17.15 2.56 -13.40
N GLY A 436 -16.12 3.36 -13.69
CA GLY A 436 -14.99 2.98 -14.54
C GLY A 436 -14.14 1.85 -13.96
N ILE A 437 -13.83 1.92 -12.66
CA ILE A 437 -13.05 0.91 -11.94
C ILE A 437 -13.80 -0.42 -11.91
N LEU A 438 -15.06 -0.42 -11.48
CA LEU A 438 -15.89 -1.62 -11.42
C LEU A 438 -15.99 -2.29 -12.79
N ARG A 439 -16.24 -1.51 -13.84
CA ARG A 439 -16.29 -2.04 -15.20
C ARG A 439 -14.93 -2.56 -15.67
N GLY A 440 -13.85 -1.86 -15.36
CA GLY A 440 -12.49 -2.30 -15.71
C GLY A 440 -12.09 -3.60 -15.01
N ILE A 441 -12.53 -3.81 -13.76
CA ILE A 441 -12.36 -5.09 -13.04
C ILE A 441 -13.18 -6.19 -13.72
N GLU A 442 -14.47 -5.97 -13.98
CA GLU A 442 -15.35 -6.93 -14.65
C GLU A 442 -14.81 -7.34 -16.03
N ASP A 443 -14.27 -6.39 -16.78
CA ASP A 443 -13.74 -6.63 -18.11
C ASP A 443 -12.30 -7.19 -18.13
N GLY A 444 -11.61 -7.27 -16.98
CA GLY A 444 -10.21 -7.69 -16.90
C GLY A 444 -9.23 -6.68 -17.52
N TRP A 445 -9.61 -5.40 -17.58
CA TRP A 445 -8.81 -4.37 -18.22
C TRP A 445 -7.51 -4.10 -17.46
N PHE A 446 -7.59 -3.93 -16.14
CA PHE A 446 -6.42 -3.65 -15.30
C PHE A 446 -5.41 -4.80 -15.29
N THR A 447 -5.89 -6.02 -15.04
CA THR A 447 -5.04 -7.23 -15.01
C THR A 447 -4.35 -7.47 -16.35
N GLY A 448 -5.06 -7.30 -17.47
CA GLY A 448 -4.46 -7.38 -18.80
C GLY A 448 -3.35 -6.35 -19.04
N HIS A 449 -3.53 -5.10 -18.59
CA HIS A 449 -2.51 -4.05 -18.76
C HIS A 449 -1.28 -4.26 -17.88
N ILE A 450 -1.48 -4.79 -16.67
CA ILE A 450 -0.37 -5.19 -15.77
C ILE A 450 0.38 -6.39 -16.35
N ALA A 451 -0.35 -7.39 -16.89
CA ALA A 451 0.26 -8.55 -17.51
C ALA A 451 1.08 -8.17 -18.76
N GLU A 452 0.59 -7.21 -19.55
CA GLU A 452 1.31 -6.70 -20.72
C GLU A 452 2.63 -5.99 -20.31
N SER A 453 2.61 -5.09 -19.32
CA SER A 453 3.84 -4.43 -18.84
C SER A 453 4.82 -5.43 -18.24
N ALA A 454 4.35 -6.38 -17.43
CA ALA A 454 5.17 -7.44 -16.86
C ALA A 454 5.84 -8.29 -17.95
N PHE A 455 5.08 -8.65 -19.00
CA PHE A 455 5.59 -9.42 -20.13
C PHE A 455 6.63 -8.67 -20.95
N VAL A 456 6.42 -7.37 -21.19
CA VAL A 456 7.42 -6.51 -21.87
C VAL A 456 8.71 -6.44 -21.06
N TYR A 457 8.62 -6.24 -19.75
CA TYR A 457 9.79 -6.21 -18.87
C TYR A 457 10.53 -7.55 -18.84
N GLN A 458 9.80 -8.66 -18.72
CA GLN A 458 10.39 -10.01 -18.74
C GLN A 458 11.13 -10.29 -20.06
N GLN A 459 10.55 -9.92 -21.21
CA GLN A 459 11.24 -10.04 -22.48
C GLN A 459 12.54 -9.21 -22.54
N ALA A 460 12.53 -8.01 -21.96
CA ALA A 460 13.73 -7.16 -21.93
C ALA A 460 14.83 -7.76 -21.05
N LEU A 461 14.48 -8.46 -19.96
CA LEU A 461 15.43 -9.22 -19.14
C LEU A 461 16.02 -10.42 -19.88
N GLU A 462 15.19 -11.16 -20.62
CA GLU A 462 15.61 -12.34 -21.38
C GLU A 462 16.50 -11.98 -22.59
N LYS A 463 16.21 -10.85 -23.25
CA LYS A 463 17.06 -10.29 -24.32
C LYS A 463 18.38 -9.71 -23.79
N GLY A 464 18.44 -9.42 -22.49
CA GLY A 464 19.60 -8.79 -21.85
C GLY A 464 19.64 -7.25 -21.99
N ASP A 465 18.54 -6.64 -22.45
CA ASP A 465 18.37 -5.19 -22.54
C ASP A 465 18.29 -4.59 -21.13
N LYS A 466 17.56 -5.25 -20.23
CA LYS A 466 17.56 -4.99 -18.79
C LYS A 466 18.45 -6.01 -18.06
N LYS A 467 19.15 -5.56 -17.02
CA LYS A 467 20.17 -6.34 -16.31
C LYS A 467 19.85 -6.47 -14.83
N ILE A 468 20.03 -7.68 -14.31
CA ILE A 468 19.92 -8.01 -12.88
C ILE A 468 21.23 -8.69 -12.44
N VAL A 469 21.98 -7.98 -11.61
CA VAL A 469 23.25 -8.46 -11.04
C VAL A 469 23.01 -9.71 -10.18
N GLY A 470 23.76 -10.77 -10.45
CA GLY A 470 23.64 -12.07 -9.80
C GLY A 470 22.65 -13.01 -10.48
N VAL A 471 21.86 -12.54 -11.45
CA VAL A 471 20.85 -13.34 -12.15
C VAL A 471 21.19 -13.50 -13.64
N ASN A 472 21.10 -12.43 -14.44
CA ASN A 472 21.41 -12.48 -15.88
C ASN A 472 22.76 -11.83 -16.22
N CYS A 473 23.40 -11.15 -15.27
CA CYS A 473 24.76 -10.63 -15.41
C CYS A 473 25.55 -10.80 -14.10
N HIS A 474 26.88 -10.89 -14.19
CA HIS A 474 27.76 -11.07 -13.02
C HIS A 474 27.35 -12.22 -12.07
N THR A 475 27.07 -13.41 -12.64
CA THR A 475 26.44 -14.52 -11.92
C THR A 475 27.36 -15.31 -10.98
N GLY A 476 28.68 -15.21 -11.14
CA GLY A 476 29.65 -15.91 -10.28
C GLY A 476 29.58 -15.42 -8.83
N THR A 477 29.58 -16.34 -7.86
CA THR A 477 29.48 -16.03 -6.42
C THR A 477 30.39 -16.90 -5.56
N VAL A 478 30.87 -16.34 -4.46
CA VAL A 478 31.56 -17.04 -3.36
C VAL A 478 30.74 -17.00 -2.05
N ALA A 479 29.53 -16.44 -2.12
CA ALA A 479 28.64 -16.31 -0.97
C ALA A 479 28.11 -17.68 -0.53
N LYS A 480 27.76 -17.78 0.76
CA LYS A 480 27.13 -18.96 1.35
C LYS A 480 25.62 -18.89 1.24
N GLU A 481 24.96 -20.04 1.42
CA GLU A 481 23.52 -20.08 1.62
C GLU A 481 23.12 -19.29 2.86
N LEU A 482 21.97 -18.63 2.77
CA LEU A 482 21.41 -17.81 3.84
C LEU A 482 20.60 -18.68 4.79
N GLU A 483 20.69 -18.41 6.09
CA GLU A 483 19.79 -19.00 7.07
C GLU A 483 18.42 -18.32 6.95
N ILE A 484 17.34 -19.12 6.87
CA ILE A 484 15.98 -18.63 6.65
C ILE A 484 15.07 -19.02 7.80
N LEU A 485 14.12 -18.14 8.12
CA LEU A 485 13.07 -18.45 9.08
C LEU A 485 12.18 -19.58 8.54
N ARG A 486 11.86 -20.55 9.39
CA ARG A 486 10.93 -21.64 9.06
C ARG A 486 9.83 -21.71 10.11
N ILE A 487 8.58 -21.61 9.65
CA ILE A 487 7.42 -21.79 10.51
C ILE A 487 7.16 -23.28 10.69
N SER A 488 7.01 -23.70 11.94
CA SER A 488 6.76 -25.10 12.31
C SER A 488 5.29 -25.45 12.08
N HIS A 489 5.01 -26.64 11.57
CA HIS A 489 3.64 -27.17 11.46
C HIS A 489 2.91 -27.29 12.82
N GLU A 490 3.66 -27.29 13.94
CA GLU A 490 3.08 -27.21 15.28
C GLU A 490 2.24 -25.95 15.51
N VAL A 491 2.52 -24.85 14.78
CA VAL A 491 1.68 -23.64 14.81
C VAL A 491 0.26 -23.96 14.38
N GLU A 492 0.08 -24.65 13.25
CA GLU A 492 -1.24 -25.03 12.73
C GLU A 492 -1.97 -25.96 13.71
N LEU A 493 -1.27 -26.98 14.22
CA LEU A 493 -1.86 -27.95 15.15
C LEU A 493 -2.35 -27.27 16.43
N GLU A 494 -1.55 -26.37 16.98
CA GLU A 494 -1.90 -25.63 18.19
C GLU A 494 -3.04 -24.63 17.95
N GLN A 495 -3.00 -23.87 16.85
CA GLN A 495 -4.05 -22.91 16.51
C GLN A 495 -5.41 -23.62 16.36
N ARG A 496 -5.44 -24.77 15.66
CA ARG A 496 -6.65 -25.59 15.52
C ARG A 496 -7.16 -26.15 16.84
N ARG A 497 -6.25 -26.57 17.73
CA ARG A 497 -6.61 -27.04 19.07
C ARG A 497 -7.27 -25.93 19.88
N VAL A 498 -6.64 -24.75 19.92
CA VAL A 498 -7.14 -23.57 20.63
C VAL A 498 -8.49 -23.11 20.07
N LEU A 499 -8.64 -23.08 18.75
CA LEU A 499 -9.91 -22.75 18.09
C LEU A 499 -11.03 -23.73 18.48
N ALA A 500 -10.76 -25.04 18.46
CA ALA A 500 -11.73 -26.05 18.84
C ALA A 500 -12.18 -25.92 20.31
N GLU A 501 -11.24 -25.62 21.21
CA GLU A 501 -11.53 -25.37 22.63
C GLU A 501 -12.44 -24.15 22.82
N ARG A 502 -12.18 -23.06 22.08
CA ARG A 502 -13.02 -21.85 22.13
C ARG A 502 -14.42 -22.11 21.57
N LYS A 503 -14.53 -22.75 20.41
CA LYS A 503 -15.82 -23.18 19.82
C LYS A 503 -16.61 -24.06 20.80
N GLY A 504 -15.93 -24.91 21.58
CA GLY A 504 -16.55 -25.77 22.59
C GLY A 504 -16.98 -25.08 23.89
N ALA A 505 -16.38 -23.93 24.24
CA ALA A 505 -16.62 -23.24 25.51
C ALA A 505 -17.62 -22.06 25.42
N ARG A 506 -17.88 -21.54 24.22
CA ARG A 506 -18.75 -20.37 24.00
C ARG A 506 -20.24 -20.69 24.08
N ASP A 507 -21.08 -19.65 24.20
CA ASP A 507 -22.53 -19.77 24.06
C ASP A 507 -22.93 -19.81 22.58
N GLU A 508 -23.04 -21.04 22.06
CA GLU A 508 -23.43 -21.30 20.67
C GLU A 508 -24.80 -20.70 20.29
N THR A 509 -25.73 -20.56 21.24
CA THR A 509 -27.04 -19.95 20.95
C THR A 509 -26.88 -18.44 20.75
N ALA A 510 -26.07 -17.78 21.58
CA ALA A 510 -25.76 -16.36 21.44
C ALA A 510 -25.01 -16.06 20.13
N VAL A 511 -23.99 -16.86 19.79
CA VAL A 511 -23.25 -16.74 18.52
C VAL A 511 -24.20 -16.79 17.33
N ARG A 512 -25.04 -17.83 17.26
CA ARG A 512 -25.97 -18.01 16.14
C ARG A 512 -26.98 -16.88 16.02
N ALA A 513 -27.51 -16.40 17.15
CA ALA A 513 -28.42 -15.28 17.16
C ALA A 513 -27.75 -14.00 16.65
N ALA A 514 -26.52 -13.71 17.09
CA ALA A 514 -25.78 -12.53 16.67
C ALA A 514 -25.39 -12.57 15.18
N VAL A 515 -24.89 -13.70 14.69
CA VAL A 515 -24.59 -13.89 13.25
C VAL A 515 -25.86 -13.78 12.40
N THR A 516 -26.99 -14.32 12.86
CA THR A 516 -28.28 -14.17 12.15
C THR A 516 -28.68 -12.70 12.06
N ARG A 517 -28.58 -11.95 13.16
CA ARG A 517 -28.88 -10.51 13.17
C ARG A 517 -27.96 -9.70 12.25
N MET A 518 -26.69 -10.08 12.15
CA MET A 518 -25.73 -9.48 11.21
C MET A 518 -26.14 -9.72 9.75
N VAL A 519 -26.59 -10.94 9.41
CA VAL A 519 -27.13 -11.24 8.06
C VAL A 519 -28.46 -10.53 7.81
N GLU A 520 -29.28 -10.28 8.84
CA GLU A 520 -30.47 -9.44 8.68
C GLU A 520 -30.09 -7.98 8.38
N ALA A 521 -29.06 -7.44 9.03
CA ALA A 521 -28.54 -6.09 8.77
C ALA A 521 -27.99 -5.95 7.35
N SER A 522 -27.35 -6.99 6.80
CA SER A 522 -26.78 -6.95 5.45
C SER A 522 -27.82 -6.75 4.33
N ARG A 523 -29.11 -6.98 4.63
CA ARG A 523 -30.26 -6.85 3.71
C ARG A 523 -30.98 -5.51 3.81
N THR A 524 -30.57 -4.63 4.73
CA THR A 524 -31.19 -3.32 4.96
C THR A 524 -30.19 -2.20 4.67
N ASP A 525 -30.52 -0.96 5.01
CA ASP A 525 -29.59 0.18 4.96
C ASP A 525 -28.90 0.43 6.32
N GLU A 526 -29.04 -0.49 7.28
CA GLU A 526 -28.35 -0.38 8.56
C GLU A 526 -26.84 -0.54 8.39
N ASN A 527 -26.08 0.30 9.11
CA ASN A 527 -24.64 0.17 9.21
C ASN A 527 -24.30 -1.18 9.88
N MET A 528 -23.45 -1.98 9.22
CA MET A 528 -23.21 -3.36 9.64
C MET A 528 -22.25 -3.50 10.83
N ILE A 529 -21.45 -2.48 11.17
CA ILE A 529 -20.41 -2.59 12.22
C ILE A 529 -21.00 -2.93 13.58
N PRO A 530 -22.05 -2.26 14.10
CA PRO A 530 -22.65 -2.63 15.38
C PRO A 530 -23.09 -4.10 15.46
N ALA A 531 -23.75 -4.62 14.42
CA ALA A 531 -24.19 -6.01 14.39
C ALA A 531 -23.01 -7.00 14.31
N MET A 532 -21.95 -6.62 13.59
CA MET A 532 -20.73 -7.42 13.50
C MET A 532 -19.94 -7.41 14.81
N LEU A 533 -19.86 -6.28 15.51
CA LEU A 533 -19.30 -6.19 16.86
C LEU A 533 -20.05 -7.11 17.83
N ASP A 534 -21.39 -7.15 17.77
CA ASP A 534 -22.18 -8.04 18.62
C ASP A 534 -21.88 -9.52 18.32
N ALA A 535 -21.70 -9.89 17.05
CA ALA A 535 -21.27 -11.25 16.68
C ALA A 535 -19.87 -11.58 17.22
N VAL A 536 -18.92 -10.67 17.08
CA VAL A 536 -17.55 -10.83 17.60
C VAL A 536 -17.55 -10.91 19.13
N ARG A 537 -18.33 -10.07 19.84
CA ARG A 537 -18.48 -10.13 21.30
C ARG A 537 -19.10 -11.44 21.78
N ALA A 538 -19.95 -12.05 20.97
CA ALA A 538 -20.52 -13.37 21.23
C ALA A 538 -19.52 -14.53 20.97
N GLU A 539 -18.28 -14.25 20.55
CA GLU A 539 -17.26 -15.24 20.14
C GLU A 539 -17.58 -15.95 18.82
N ALA A 540 -18.24 -15.26 17.88
CA ALA A 540 -18.24 -15.69 16.48
C ALA A 540 -16.81 -15.60 15.91
N THR A 541 -16.43 -16.63 15.16
CA THR A 541 -15.12 -16.69 14.50
C THR A 541 -15.11 -15.87 13.21
N LEU A 542 -13.92 -15.64 12.68
CA LEU A 542 -13.72 -14.96 11.41
C LEU A 542 -14.39 -15.75 10.28
N GLY A 543 -14.14 -17.06 10.24
CA GLY A 543 -14.74 -17.98 9.28
C GLY A 543 -16.26 -17.95 9.33
N GLU A 544 -16.88 -17.98 10.51
CA GLU A 544 -18.35 -17.96 10.62
C GLU A 544 -18.97 -16.64 10.15
N ILE A 545 -18.34 -15.51 10.47
CA ILE A 545 -18.78 -14.18 10.00
C ILE A 545 -18.67 -14.12 8.47
N CYS A 546 -17.50 -14.48 7.93
CA CYS A 546 -17.23 -14.41 6.50
C CYS A 546 -18.04 -15.45 5.70
N ASP A 547 -18.26 -16.66 6.23
CA ASP A 547 -19.08 -17.71 5.62
C ASP A 547 -20.54 -17.27 5.51
N ALA A 548 -21.09 -16.66 6.57
CA ALA A 548 -22.45 -16.14 6.57
C ALA A 548 -22.65 -15.05 5.50
N LEU A 549 -21.65 -14.17 5.34
CA LEU A 549 -21.65 -13.14 4.29
C LEU A 549 -21.44 -13.72 2.89
N ARG A 550 -20.56 -14.72 2.72
CA ARG A 550 -20.39 -15.45 1.45
C ARG A 550 -21.67 -16.19 1.05
N ALA A 551 -22.45 -16.70 2.01
CA ALA A 551 -23.74 -17.32 1.73
C ALA A 551 -24.80 -16.30 1.25
N GLU A 552 -24.74 -15.05 1.75
CA GLU A 552 -25.67 -13.98 1.36
C GLU A 552 -25.29 -13.32 0.03
N TRP A 553 -24.02 -12.99 -0.15
CA TRP A 553 -23.54 -12.18 -1.28
C TRP A 553 -22.84 -12.99 -2.38
N GLY A 554 -22.63 -14.28 -2.17
CA GLY A 554 -21.91 -15.14 -3.09
C GLY A 554 -20.38 -15.02 -2.95
N THR A 555 -19.68 -15.45 -3.99
CA THR A 555 -18.21 -15.46 -4.05
C THR A 555 -17.75 -14.97 -5.40
N TYR A 556 -16.61 -14.27 -5.44
CA TYR A 556 -16.04 -13.82 -6.70
C TYR A 556 -15.10 -14.85 -7.32
N ARG A 557 -15.10 -14.90 -8.65
CA ARG A 557 -14.09 -15.62 -9.43
C ARG A 557 -13.65 -14.72 -10.58
N GLU A 558 -12.35 -14.49 -10.65
CA GLU A 558 -11.77 -13.66 -11.70
C GLU A 558 -12.09 -14.24 -13.10
N PRO A 559 -12.50 -13.38 -14.06
CA PRO A 559 -12.66 -13.81 -15.45
C PRO A 559 -11.30 -14.17 -16.04
N ALA A 560 -11.19 -15.36 -16.65
CA ALA A 560 -9.97 -15.78 -17.34
C ALA A 560 -9.76 -14.96 -18.63
N ARG A 561 -9.12 -13.79 -18.52
CA ARG A 561 -8.71 -12.93 -19.63
C ARG A 561 -7.23 -12.63 -19.45
N PHE A 562 -6.44 -12.98 -20.46
CA PHE A 562 -4.98 -12.80 -20.53
C PHE A 562 -4.64 -11.90 -21.71
#